data_AF-A0A849MGT1-F1
#
_entry.id   AF-A0A849MGT1-F1
#
_cell.length_a   1.000
_cell.length_b   1.000
_cell.length_c   1.000
_cell.angle_alpha   90.00
_cell.angle_beta   90.00
_cell.angle_gamma   90.00
#
_symmetry.space_group_name_H-M   'P 1'
#
loop_
_entity.id
_entity.type
_entity.pdbx_description
1 polymer ?
#
loop_
_entity_poly.entity_id
_entity_poly.type
_entity_poly.pdbx_seq_one_letter_code
_entity_poly.pdbx_strand_id
1 'polypeptide(L)' 'MNASASNLEQDIESDIAKALEYRYGDGLVYLPKHQPESLYKLATSKGFVDQEGYLTRKGRSLLAKYHLV' A
#
# COMPACT_ATOMS: atom_id res chain seq x y z
N MET A 1 -0.76 22.32 16.32
CA MET A 1 -0.96 22.35 14.85
C MET A 1 -0.37 21.05 14.32
N ASN A 2 -1.16 20.01 14.00
CA ASN A 2 -0.63 18.77 13.38
C ASN A 2 -1.69 17.81 12.81
N ALA A 3 -2.99 18.03 13.09
CA ALA A 3 -4.06 17.15 12.63
C ALA A 3 -4.17 17.04 11.09
N SER A 4 -3.85 18.11 10.35
CA SER A 4 -3.96 18.11 8.89
C SER A 4 -2.92 17.22 8.21
N ALA A 5 -1.70 17.15 8.76
CA ALA A 5 -0.63 16.31 8.22
C ALA A 5 -0.88 14.83 8.54
N SER A 6 -1.35 14.53 9.75
CA SER A 6 -1.70 13.16 10.13
C SER A 6 -2.87 12.61 9.32
N ASN A 7 -3.84 13.46 8.96
CA ASN A 7 -4.98 13.04 8.13
C ASN A 7 -4.53 12.74 6.69
N LEU A 8 -3.67 13.58 6.10
CA LEU A 8 -3.12 13.32 4.77
C LEU A 8 -2.29 12.04 4.72
N GLU A 9 -1.50 11.76 5.76
CA GLU A 9 -0.75 10.51 5.86
C GLU A 9 -1.68 9.29 5.95
N GLN A 10 -2.79 9.38 6.69
CA GLN A 10 -3.79 8.32 6.78
C GLN A 10 -4.53 8.09 5.46
N ASP A 11 -4.83 9.17 4.71
CA ASP A 11 -5.46 9.07 3.40
C ASP A 11 -4.54 8.38 2.40
N ILE A 12 -3.26 8.76 2.37
CA ILE A 12 -2.23 8.12 1.54
C ILE A 12 -2.05 6.64 1.94
N GLU A 13 -2.01 6.33 3.23
CA GLU A 13 -1.91 4.94 3.71
C GLU A 13 -3.12 4.10 3.32
N SER A 14 -4.33 4.68 3.36
CA SER A 14 -5.57 4.04 2.90
C SER A 14 -5.50 3.74 1.39
N ASP A 15 -5.04 4.68 0.58
CA ASP A 15 -4.93 4.50 -0.87
C ASP A 15 -3.86 3.46 -1.24
N ILE A 16 -2.73 3.45 -0.52
CA ILE A 16 -1.74 2.37 -0.65
C ILE A 16 -2.37 1.04 -0.24
N ALA A 17 -3.10 0.96 0.87
CA ALA A 17 -3.70 -0.29 1.33
C ALA A 17 -4.67 -0.88 0.29
N LYS A 18 -5.50 -0.05 -0.35
CA LYS A 18 -6.37 -0.46 -1.46
C LYS A 18 -5.57 -0.94 -2.68
N ALA A 19 -4.43 -0.34 -2.97
CA ALA A 19 -3.54 -0.82 -4.02
C ALA A 19 -2.98 -2.23 -3.72
N LEU A 20 -2.63 -2.48 -2.45
CA LEU A 20 -2.09 -3.77 -2.00
C LEU A 20 -3.14 -4.90 -1.92
N GLU A 21 -4.43 -4.57 -1.99
CA GLU A 21 -5.53 -5.54 -2.03
C GLU A 21 -5.48 -6.38 -3.32
N TYR A 22 -4.98 -5.81 -4.42
CA TYR A 22 -4.78 -6.49 -5.71
C TYR A 22 -3.55 -7.42 -5.69
N ARG A 23 -3.42 -8.22 -4.63
CA ARG A 23 -2.46 -9.31 -4.50
C ARG A 23 -3.13 -10.63 -4.88
N TYR A 24 -2.41 -11.48 -5.59
CA TYR A 24 -2.88 -12.83 -5.90
C TYR A 24 -2.21 -13.84 -4.96
N GLY A 25 -2.62 -15.10 -5.01
CA GLY A 25 -2.26 -16.14 -4.02
C GLY A 25 -0.77 -16.44 -3.85
N ASP A 26 0.10 -15.84 -4.68
CA ASP A 26 1.56 -15.88 -4.59
C ASP A 26 2.16 -14.75 -3.74
N GLY A 27 1.36 -13.75 -3.34
CA GLY A 27 1.80 -12.59 -2.59
C GLY A 27 2.42 -11.47 -3.44
N LEU A 28 2.38 -11.60 -4.77
CA LEU A 28 2.80 -10.54 -5.70
C LEU A 28 1.68 -9.49 -5.80
N VAL A 29 2.05 -8.21 -5.67
CA VAL A 29 1.13 -7.08 -5.80
C VAL A 29 1.09 -6.66 -7.26
N TYR A 30 -0.09 -6.73 -7.89
CA TYR A 30 -0.28 -6.26 -9.24
C TYR A 30 -0.96 -4.91 -9.19
N LEU A 31 -0.38 -3.89 -9.82
CA LEU A 31 -1.13 -2.67 -10.05
C LEU A 31 -2.17 -2.90 -11.15
N PRO A 32 -3.47 -2.64 -10.88
CA PRO A 32 -4.43 -2.48 -11.95
C PRO A 32 -3.94 -1.36 -12.88
N LYS A 33 -4.14 -1.52 -14.20
CA LYS A 33 -3.72 -0.52 -15.23
C LYS A 33 -4.26 0.90 -14.97
N HIS A 34 -5.28 1.02 -14.14
CA HIS A 34 -5.98 2.27 -13.83
C HIS A 34 -5.43 2.96 -12.58
N GLN A 35 -4.54 2.30 -11.82
CA GLN A 35 -3.96 2.89 -10.62
C GLN A 35 -2.71 3.73 -10.96
N PRO A 36 -2.50 4.85 -10.26
CA PRO A 36 -1.31 5.67 -10.43
C PRO A 36 -0.04 4.88 -10.13
N GLU A 37 0.90 4.85 -11.08
CA GLU A 37 2.25 4.28 -10.87
C GLU A 37 2.97 4.94 -9.66
N SER A 38 2.64 6.19 -9.37
CA SER A 38 3.15 6.93 -8.20
C SER A 38 2.78 6.28 -6.87
N LEU A 39 1.60 5.66 -6.75
CA LEU A 39 1.20 4.95 -5.53
C LEU A 39 2.04 3.69 -5.32
N TYR A 40 2.36 2.97 -6.40
CA TYR A 40 3.26 1.82 -6.32
C TYR A 40 4.66 2.23 -5.87
N LYS A 41 5.24 3.24 -6.52
CA LYS A 41 6.56 3.78 -6.14
C LYS A 41 6.59 4.24 -4.69
N LEU A 42 5.50 4.82 -4.21
CA LEU A 42 5.36 5.23 -2.81
C LEU A 42 5.22 4.02 -1.87
N ALA A 43 4.49 2.97 -2.26
CA ALA A 43 4.38 1.74 -1.49
C ALA A 43 5.74 1.04 -1.36
N THR A 44 6.53 1.00 -2.43
CA THR A 44 7.89 0.47 -2.45
C THR A 44 8.85 1.33 -1.60
N SER A 45 8.82 2.66 -1.75
CA SER A 45 9.69 3.55 -0.97
C SER A 45 9.38 3.55 0.52
N LYS A 46 8.11 3.35 0.89
CA LYS A 46 7.67 3.15 2.28
C LYS A 46 7.89 1.72 2.79
N GLY A 47 8.34 0.79 1.95
CA GLY A 47 8.67 -0.60 2.33
C GLY A 47 7.46 -1.51 2.54
N PHE A 48 6.29 -1.16 2.00
CA PHE A 48 5.12 -2.04 2.02
C PHE A 48 5.20 -3.13 0.95
N VAL A 49 5.92 -2.83 -0.14
CA VAL A 49 6.26 -3.74 -1.24
C VAL A 49 7.79 -3.76 -1.40
N ASP A 50 8.38 -4.90 -1.71
CA ASP A 50 9.81 -4.96 -2.05
C ASP A 50 10.10 -4.54 -3.50
N GLN A 51 11.36 -4.64 -3.93
CA GLN A 51 11.78 -4.26 -5.29
C GLN A 51 11.27 -5.23 -6.36
N GLU A 52 10.90 -6.45 -5.97
CA GLU A 52 10.39 -7.49 -6.87
C GLU A 52 8.87 -7.46 -6.98
N GLY A 53 8.20 -6.67 -6.14
CA GLY A 53 6.75 -6.47 -6.14
C GLY A 53 5.99 -7.28 -5.11
N TYR A 54 6.69 -7.98 -4.20
CA TYR A 54 6.04 -8.81 -3.19
C TYR A 54 5.68 -8.01 -1.94
N LEU A 55 4.58 -8.43 -1.33
CA LEU A 55 4.08 -7.84 -0.10
C LEU A 55 5.01 -8.14 1.09
N THR A 56 5.52 -7.09 1.73
CA THR A 56 6.38 -7.25 2.91
C THR A 56 5.56 -7.53 4.17
N ARG A 57 6.23 -7.85 5.29
CA ARG A 57 5.58 -7.92 6.61
C ARG A 57 4.89 -6.60 7.00
N LYS A 58 5.49 -5.46 6.62
CA LYS A 58 4.94 -4.13 6.85
C LYS A 58 3.67 -3.92 6.02
N GLY A 59 3.69 -4.31 4.75
CA GLY A 59 2.52 -4.28 3.85
C GLY A 59 1.35 -5.11 4.39
N ARG A 60 1.61 -6.34 4.86
CA ARG A 60 0.57 -7.17 5.52
C ARG A 60 -0.04 -6.50 6.74
N SER A 61 0.79 -5.87 7.56
CA SER A 61 0.32 -5.16 8.75
C SER A 61 -0.54 -3.95 8.39
N LEU A 62 -0.21 -3.25 7.28
CA LEU A 62 -1.02 -2.16 6.75
C LEU A 62 -2.41 -2.66 6.31
N LEU A 63 -2.46 -3.76 5.55
CA LEU A 63 -3.74 -4.34 5.13
C LEU A 63 -4.62 -4.75 6.32
N ALA A 64 -4.02 -5.34 7.36
CA ALA A 64 -4.73 -5.69 8.59
C ALA A 64 -5.28 -4.45 9.31
N LYS A 65 -4.52 -3.34 9.36
CA LYS A 65 -4.97 -2.06 9.94
C LYS A 65 -6.24 -1.52 9.26
N TYR A 66 -6.37 -1.75 7.94
CA TYR A 66 -7.51 -1.28 7.15
C TYR A 66 -8.58 -2.36 6.87
N HIS A 67 -8.48 -3.55 7.49
CA HIS A 67 -9.43 -4.67 7.31
C HIS A 67 -9.56 -5.16 5.85
N LEU A 68 -8.46 -5.16 5.08
CA LEU A 68 -8.38 -5.61 3.67
C LEU A 68 -7.72 -7.01 3.53
N VAL A 69 -7.87 -7.84 4.57
CA VAL A 69 -7.34 -9.22 4.67
C VAL A 69 -8.44 -10.23 4.90
#